data_AF-X1C1K7-F1
#
_entry.id   AF-X1C1K7-F1
#
_cell.length_a   1.000
_cell.length_b   1.000
_cell.length_c   1.000
_cell.angle_alpha   90.00
_cell.angle_beta   90.00
_cell.angle_gamma   90.00
#
_symmetry.space_group_name_H-M   'P 1'
#
loop_
_entity.id
_entity.type
_entity.pdbx_description
1 polymer ?
#
loop_
_entity_poly.entity_id
_entity_poly.type
_entity_poly.pdbx_seq_one_letter_code
_entity_poly.pdbx_strand_id
1 'polypeptide(L)'
;MNDSKEDKEVIKESKKSIEDKDTSQKSTMKEKLGSGKEKLGKFASRIKEKVGESKEIAKFKLEERKEKKKFERIEKEKADKETIERERIERVEKEKEEKEAREKAEKEAKERMEREKIEGAAREKAEKEAREKAEKAEKERMEKERIERKQKQKEAQERTEREKIEREKALKEADKKISKYLAEKKAETNVKKTKRIICPICGSLNDGTHIICSNCHSRIM
;
A
#
# COMPACT_ATOMS: atom_id res chain seq x y z
N MET A 1 71.33 -110.80 -93.75
CA MET A 1 72.54 -110.58 -94.57
C MET A 1 72.12 -110.71 -96.03
N ASN A 2 72.43 -109.86 -97.01
CA ASN A 2 73.18 -108.58 -97.06
C ASN A 2 73.07 -107.96 -98.48
N ASP A 3 73.29 -106.64 -98.55
CA ASP A 3 73.86 -105.78 -99.62
C ASP A 3 73.08 -105.20 -100.84
N SER A 4 73.38 -103.89 -101.06
CA SER A 4 73.32 -103.04 -102.29
C SER A 4 71.96 -102.48 -102.76
N LYS A 5 71.77 -101.30 -103.40
CA LYS A 5 72.49 -100.06 -103.77
C LYS A 5 71.44 -99.16 -104.50
N GLU A 6 71.76 -97.88 -104.74
CA GLU A 6 71.07 -96.89 -105.64
C GLU A 6 69.74 -96.26 -105.14
N ASP A 7 69.44 -94.97 -105.30
CA ASP A 7 70.25 -93.81 -105.66
C ASP A 7 69.57 -92.53 -105.12
N LYS A 8 70.41 -91.61 -104.64
CA LYS A 8 70.08 -90.22 -104.34
C LYS A 8 70.26 -89.45 -105.64
N GLU A 9 69.21 -88.79 -106.14
CA GLU A 9 69.29 -87.46 -106.77
C GLU A 9 67.88 -86.98 -107.14
N VAL A 10 67.70 -85.69 -107.37
CA VAL A 10 66.42 -84.98 -107.63
C VAL A 10 65.61 -84.56 -106.39
N ILE A 11 66.28 -83.99 -105.39
CA ILE A 11 65.66 -83.00 -104.47
C ILE A 11 66.53 -81.75 -104.51
N LYS A 12 66.38 -80.94 -105.56
CA LYS A 12 66.96 -79.59 -105.69
C LYS A 12 66.43 -79.01 -107.00
N GLU A 13 65.37 -78.20 -106.94
CA GLU A 13 65.17 -77.05 -107.86
C GLU A 13 63.90 -76.20 -107.65
N SER A 14 63.01 -76.49 -106.70
CA SER A 14 61.77 -75.69 -106.55
C SER A 14 61.66 -74.82 -105.29
N LYS A 15 62.75 -74.58 -104.54
CA LYS A 15 62.75 -73.79 -103.28
C LYS A 15 63.33 -72.36 -103.39
N LYS A 16 63.43 -71.77 -104.59
CA LYS A 16 64.14 -70.49 -104.81
C LYS A 16 63.29 -69.33 -105.34
N SER A 17 62.00 -69.25 -105.01
CA SER A 17 61.13 -68.18 -105.54
C SER A 17 60.04 -67.65 -104.59
N ILE A 18 60.16 -67.85 -103.28
CA ILE A 18 59.23 -67.30 -102.27
C ILE A 18 59.99 -66.65 -101.10
N GLU A 19 61.05 -65.89 -101.38
CA GLU A 19 61.76 -65.10 -100.35
C GLU A 19 61.93 -63.60 -100.70
N ASP A 20 61.36 -63.12 -101.82
CA ASP A 20 61.58 -61.73 -102.29
C ASP A 20 60.36 -60.80 -102.17
N LYS A 21 59.35 -61.10 -101.34
CA LYS A 21 58.19 -60.21 -101.12
C LYS A 21 58.02 -59.64 -99.70
N ASP A 22 58.82 -60.06 -98.72
CA ASP A 22 58.65 -59.64 -97.32
C ASP A 22 59.53 -58.47 -96.84
N THR A 23 60.47 -58.00 -97.67
CA THR A 23 61.42 -56.92 -97.31
C THR A 23 60.97 -55.52 -97.72
N SER A 24 59.90 -55.38 -98.51
CA SER A 24 59.40 -54.06 -98.97
C SER A 24 58.38 -53.40 -98.03
N GLN A 25 57.71 -54.15 -97.15
CA GLN A 25 56.73 -53.57 -96.20
C GLN A 25 57.32 -53.15 -94.84
N LYS A 26 58.58 -53.48 -94.54
CA LYS A 26 59.19 -53.24 -93.22
C LYS A 26 59.90 -51.88 -93.08
N SER A 27 60.26 -51.23 -94.19
CA SER A 27 60.92 -49.92 -94.20
C SER A 27 59.92 -48.75 -94.07
N THR A 28 58.69 -48.90 -94.55
CA THR A 28 57.65 -47.85 -94.47
C THR A 28 56.94 -47.74 -93.11
N MET A 29 57.13 -48.72 -92.21
CA MET A 29 56.63 -48.64 -90.83
C MET A 29 57.60 -47.94 -89.86
N LYS A 30 58.90 -47.89 -90.17
CA LYS A 30 59.92 -47.35 -89.25
C LYS A 30 59.97 -45.81 -89.25
N GLU A 31 59.70 -45.15 -90.38
CA GLU A 31 59.59 -43.68 -90.45
C GLU A 31 58.29 -43.13 -89.81
N LYS A 32 57.21 -43.92 -89.79
CA LYS A 32 55.96 -43.53 -89.10
C LYS A 32 56.07 -43.60 -87.57
N LEU A 33 57.03 -44.36 -87.03
CA LEU A 33 57.28 -44.49 -85.59
C LEU A 33 58.29 -43.46 -85.05
N GLY A 34 59.16 -42.91 -85.89
CA GLY A 34 60.10 -41.83 -85.51
C GLY A 34 59.41 -40.48 -85.25
N SER A 35 58.45 -40.11 -86.09
CA SER A 35 57.69 -38.84 -85.95
C SER A 35 56.66 -38.85 -84.80
N GLY A 36 56.27 -40.04 -84.31
CA GLY A 36 55.36 -40.20 -83.18
C GLY A 36 56.02 -39.87 -81.82
N LYS A 37 57.28 -40.25 -81.62
CA LYS A 37 58.01 -39.98 -80.36
C LYS A 37 58.29 -38.49 -80.15
N GLU A 38 58.60 -37.76 -81.22
CA GLU A 38 58.84 -36.31 -81.13
C GLU A 38 57.54 -35.52 -80.87
N LYS A 39 56.43 -35.96 -81.47
CA LYS A 39 55.09 -35.41 -81.20
C LYS A 39 54.61 -35.72 -79.77
N LEU A 40 54.90 -36.92 -79.26
CA LEU A 40 54.63 -37.30 -77.87
C LEU A 40 55.48 -36.50 -76.87
N GLY A 41 56.74 -36.22 -77.18
CA GLY A 41 57.61 -35.37 -76.37
C GLY A 41 57.08 -33.92 -76.27
N LYS A 42 56.69 -33.32 -77.41
CA LYS A 42 56.10 -31.96 -77.44
C LYS A 42 54.74 -31.92 -76.72
N PHE A 43 53.93 -32.97 -76.84
CA PHE A 43 52.66 -33.07 -76.11
C PHE A 43 52.88 -33.22 -74.60
N ALA A 44 53.85 -34.03 -74.17
CA ALA A 44 54.18 -34.20 -72.75
C ALA A 44 54.70 -32.90 -72.11
N SER A 45 55.51 -32.11 -72.82
CA SER A 45 55.96 -30.79 -72.33
C SER A 45 54.79 -29.81 -72.21
N ARG A 46 53.89 -29.78 -73.19
CA ARG A 46 52.70 -28.90 -73.17
C ARG A 46 51.69 -29.29 -72.08
N ILE A 47 51.58 -30.58 -71.76
CA ILE A 47 50.78 -31.07 -70.63
C ILE A 47 51.44 -30.64 -69.31
N LYS A 48 52.76 -30.80 -69.15
CA LYS A 48 53.48 -30.39 -67.94
C LYS A 48 53.35 -28.88 -67.67
N GLU A 49 53.45 -28.07 -68.72
CA GLU A 49 53.28 -26.61 -68.64
C GLU A 49 51.85 -26.24 -68.21
N LYS A 50 50.82 -26.82 -68.85
CA LYS A 50 49.41 -26.63 -68.45
C LYS A 50 49.10 -27.12 -67.03
N VAL A 51 49.73 -28.20 -66.58
CA VAL A 51 49.60 -28.72 -65.22
C VAL A 51 50.29 -27.79 -64.22
N GLY A 52 51.42 -27.18 -64.59
CA GLY A 52 52.09 -26.13 -63.82
C GLY A 52 51.23 -24.88 -63.67
N GLU A 53 50.68 -24.36 -64.78
CA GLU A 53 49.75 -23.22 -64.79
C GLU A 53 48.48 -23.51 -63.97
N SER A 54 47.92 -24.71 -64.11
CA SER A 54 46.75 -25.12 -63.32
C SER A 54 47.04 -25.19 -61.82
N LYS A 55 48.28 -25.55 -61.44
CA LYS A 55 48.72 -25.63 -60.03
C LYS A 55 48.93 -24.24 -59.42
N GLU A 56 49.47 -23.29 -60.19
CA GLU A 56 49.61 -21.88 -59.80
C GLU A 56 48.23 -21.21 -59.63
N ILE A 57 47.30 -21.43 -60.59
CA ILE A 57 45.92 -20.93 -60.49
C ILE A 57 45.19 -21.50 -59.28
N ALA A 58 45.40 -22.78 -58.95
CA ALA A 58 44.82 -23.41 -57.77
C ALA A 58 45.37 -22.83 -56.46
N LYS A 59 46.67 -22.53 -56.40
CA LYS A 59 47.29 -21.84 -55.25
C LYS A 59 46.73 -20.43 -55.07
N PHE A 60 46.67 -19.65 -56.14
CA PHE A 60 46.15 -18.28 -56.10
C PHE A 60 44.69 -18.23 -55.63
N LYS A 61 43.83 -19.12 -56.17
CA LYS A 61 42.43 -19.25 -55.71
C LYS A 61 42.31 -19.68 -54.25
N LEU A 62 43.27 -20.45 -53.75
CA LEU A 62 43.30 -20.87 -52.34
C LEU A 62 43.72 -19.71 -51.42
N GLU A 63 44.68 -18.88 -51.82
CA GLU A 63 45.07 -17.67 -51.11
C GLU A 63 43.95 -16.62 -51.11
N GLU A 64 43.31 -16.37 -52.25
CA GLU A 64 42.17 -15.46 -52.35
C GLU A 64 41.02 -15.90 -51.44
N ARG A 65 40.73 -17.21 -51.36
CA ARG A 65 39.74 -17.75 -50.41
C ARG A 65 40.15 -17.57 -48.94
N LYS A 66 41.45 -17.64 -48.63
CA LYS A 66 41.95 -17.41 -47.26
C LYS A 66 41.85 -15.93 -46.89
N GLU A 67 42.14 -15.02 -47.79
CA GLU A 67 41.98 -13.58 -47.57
C GLU A 67 40.50 -13.19 -47.42
N LYS A 68 39.61 -13.69 -48.29
CA LYS A 68 38.16 -13.47 -48.14
C LYS A 68 37.64 -13.96 -46.79
N LYS A 69 38.08 -15.15 -46.33
CA LYS A 69 37.72 -15.65 -44.99
C LYS A 69 38.29 -14.82 -43.85
N LYS A 70 39.48 -14.21 -44.02
CA LYS A 70 40.04 -13.29 -43.01
C LYS A 70 39.25 -12.00 -42.95
N PHE A 71 38.92 -11.41 -44.11
CA PHE A 71 38.05 -10.23 -44.19
C PHE A 71 36.67 -10.48 -43.59
N GLU A 72 36.02 -11.60 -43.93
CA GLU A 72 34.72 -11.97 -43.37
C GLU A 72 34.77 -12.14 -41.84
N ARG A 73 35.85 -12.71 -41.30
CA ARG A 73 36.04 -12.80 -39.85
C ARG A 73 36.22 -11.44 -39.19
N ILE A 74 37.01 -10.54 -39.79
CA ILE A 74 37.23 -9.19 -39.27
C ILE A 74 35.92 -8.39 -39.31
N GLU A 75 35.12 -8.55 -40.37
CA GLU A 75 33.83 -7.87 -40.50
C GLU A 75 32.80 -8.39 -39.49
N LYS A 76 32.72 -9.72 -39.31
CA LYS A 76 31.91 -10.32 -38.23
C LYS A 76 32.35 -9.87 -36.85
N GLU A 77 33.66 -9.84 -36.57
CA GLU A 77 34.17 -9.39 -35.27
C GLU A 77 33.86 -7.90 -35.01
N LYS A 78 33.90 -7.06 -36.04
CA LYS A 78 33.49 -5.65 -35.94
C LYS A 78 31.99 -5.52 -35.68
N ALA A 79 31.15 -6.27 -36.39
CA ALA A 79 29.71 -6.29 -36.17
C ALA A 79 29.33 -6.80 -34.77
N ASP A 80 30.01 -7.85 -34.29
CA ASP A 80 29.82 -8.38 -32.93
C ASP A 80 30.26 -7.37 -31.86
N LYS A 81 31.38 -6.67 -32.07
CA LYS A 81 31.82 -5.61 -31.15
C LYS A 81 30.85 -4.44 -31.11
N GLU A 82 30.36 -4.01 -32.26
CA GLU A 82 29.41 -2.91 -32.37
C GLU A 82 28.06 -3.23 -31.73
N THR A 83 27.56 -4.46 -31.91
CA THR A 83 26.31 -4.90 -31.25
C THR A 83 26.46 -4.97 -29.74
N ILE A 84 27.58 -5.51 -29.22
CA ILE A 84 27.87 -5.54 -27.78
C ILE A 84 27.98 -4.12 -27.21
N GLU A 85 28.59 -3.19 -27.93
CA GLU A 85 28.74 -1.79 -27.49
C GLU A 85 27.39 -1.07 -27.45
N ARG A 86 26.55 -1.23 -28.49
CA ARG A 86 25.18 -0.71 -28.49
C ARG A 86 24.34 -1.28 -27.35
N GLU A 87 24.41 -2.59 -27.12
CA GLU A 87 23.65 -3.23 -26.04
C GLU A 87 24.12 -2.75 -24.65
N ARG A 88 25.42 -2.50 -24.48
CA ARG A 88 25.96 -1.89 -23.24
C ARG A 88 25.41 -0.48 -23.03
N ILE A 89 25.41 0.35 -24.07
CA ILE A 89 24.88 1.72 -24.00
C ILE A 89 23.39 1.69 -23.64
N GLU A 90 22.60 0.86 -24.32
CA GLU A 90 21.16 0.73 -24.06
C GLU A 90 20.86 0.24 -22.64
N ARG A 91 21.64 -0.73 -22.12
CA ARG A 91 21.50 -1.18 -20.72
C ARG A 91 21.80 -0.06 -19.72
N VAL A 92 22.86 0.74 -19.98
CA VAL A 92 23.23 1.85 -19.11
C VAL A 92 22.18 2.95 -19.13
N GLU A 93 21.59 3.25 -20.29
CA GLU A 93 20.50 4.22 -20.41
C GLU A 93 19.24 3.76 -19.66
N LYS A 94 18.81 2.50 -19.87
CA LYS A 94 17.68 1.92 -19.12
C LYS A 94 17.91 1.92 -17.62
N GLU A 95 19.11 1.56 -17.17
CA GLU A 95 19.44 1.56 -15.74
C GLU A 95 19.41 2.98 -15.14
N LYS A 96 19.83 4.00 -15.90
CA LYS A 96 19.73 5.40 -15.48
C LYS A 96 18.28 5.86 -15.38
N GLU A 97 17.45 5.56 -16.38
CA GLU A 97 16.03 5.90 -16.36
C GLU A 97 15.29 5.20 -15.20
N GLU A 98 15.58 3.92 -14.95
CA GLU A 98 14.99 3.18 -13.84
C GLU A 98 15.41 3.75 -12.49
N LYS A 99 16.69 4.10 -12.32
CA LYS A 99 17.17 4.76 -11.09
C LYS A 99 16.51 6.12 -10.88
N GLU A 100 16.39 6.93 -11.92
CA GLU A 100 15.76 8.25 -11.83
C GLU A 100 14.26 8.12 -11.52
N ALA A 101 13.56 7.18 -12.15
CA ALA A 101 12.15 6.90 -11.85
C ALA A 101 11.97 6.44 -10.39
N ARG A 102 12.85 5.56 -9.90
CA ARG A 102 12.82 5.08 -8.52
C ARG A 102 13.13 6.20 -7.52
N GLU A 103 14.10 7.07 -7.81
CA GLU A 103 14.43 8.21 -6.95
C GLU A 103 13.29 9.22 -6.89
N LYS A 104 12.63 9.51 -8.03
CA LYS A 104 11.44 10.37 -8.07
C LYS A 104 10.30 9.79 -7.25
N ALA A 105 10.02 8.49 -7.41
CA ALA A 105 8.99 7.82 -6.63
C ALA A 105 9.29 7.83 -5.12
N GLU A 106 10.55 7.63 -4.72
CA GLU A 106 10.95 7.68 -3.31
C GLU A 106 10.81 9.09 -2.72
N LYS A 107 11.22 10.13 -3.48
CA LYS A 107 11.06 11.53 -3.06
C LYS A 107 9.59 11.89 -2.90
N GLU A 108 8.74 11.53 -3.85
CA GLU A 108 7.30 11.80 -3.77
C GLU A 108 6.66 11.07 -2.58
N ALA A 109 7.03 9.80 -2.34
CA ALA A 109 6.54 9.05 -1.19
C ALA A 109 6.95 9.70 0.15
N LYS A 110 8.20 10.16 0.27
CA LYS A 110 8.68 10.89 1.44
C LYS A 110 7.93 12.20 1.65
N GLU A 111 7.74 12.99 0.58
CA GLU A 111 7.03 14.26 0.65
C GLU A 111 5.55 14.07 1.03
N ARG A 112 4.88 13.06 0.48
CA ARG A 112 3.51 12.71 0.88
C ARG A 112 3.41 12.34 2.35
N MET A 113 4.32 11.50 2.85
CA MET A 113 4.34 11.15 4.27
C MET A 113 4.63 12.35 5.17
N GLU A 114 5.48 13.28 4.76
CA GLU A 114 5.75 14.50 5.52
C GLU A 114 4.54 15.43 5.56
N ARG A 115 3.88 15.64 4.41
CA ARG A 115 2.63 16.40 4.33
C ARG A 115 1.54 15.78 5.19
N GLU A 116 1.37 14.46 5.14
CA GLU A 116 0.38 13.75 5.95
C GLU A 116 0.66 13.89 7.45
N LYS A 117 1.92 13.83 7.87
CA LYS A 117 2.29 14.08 9.28
C LYS A 117 1.97 15.50 9.73
N ILE A 118 2.29 16.50 8.90
CA ILE A 118 2.01 17.91 9.21
C ILE A 118 0.51 18.15 9.29
N GLU A 119 -0.26 17.63 8.32
CA GLU A 119 -1.71 17.76 8.28
C GLU A 119 -2.37 17.01 9.44
N GLY A 120 -1.92 15.79 9.74
CA GLY A 120 -2.38 15.00 10.88
C GLY A 120 -2.14 15.72 12.20
N ALA A 121 -0.94 16.28 12.40
CA ALA A 121 -0.63 17.05 13.59
C ALA A 121 -1.47 18.34 13.71
N ALA A 122 -1.77 19.01 12.58
CA ALA A 122 -2.64 20.19 12.57
C ALA A 122 -4.09 19.83 12.93
N ARG A 123 -4.62 18.73 12.36
CA ARG A 123 -5.96 18.21 12.68
C ARG A 123 -6.06 17.81 14.14
N GLU A 124 -5.07 17.10 14.67
CA GLU A 124 -5.07 16.66 16.08
C GLU A 124 -5.03 17.85 17.03
N LYS A 125 -4.25 18.89 16.73
CA LYS A 125 -4.24 20.14 17.52
C LYS A 125 -5.60 20.84 17.49
N ALA A 126 -6.21 20.96 16.31
CA ALA A 126 -7.53 21.57 16.17
C ALA A 126 -8.61 20.78 16.92
N GLU A 127 -8.56 19.45 16.88
CA GLU A 127 -9.49 18.58 17.62
C GLU A 127 -9.30 18.72 19.13
N LYS A 128 -8.05 18.70 19.62
CA LYS A 128 -7.74 18.92 21.04
C LYS A 128 -8.24 20.27 21.53
N GLU A 129 -8.00 21.34 20.76
CA GLU A 129 -8.46 22.68 21.12
C GLU A 129 -10.00 22.79 21.13
N ALA A 130 -10.67 22.18 20.15
CA ALA A 130 -12.13 22.13 20.11
C ALA A 130 -12.72 21.37 21.32
N ARG A 131 -12.12 20.23 21.67
CA ARG A 131 -12.53 19.42 22.83
C ARG A 131 -12.29 20.16 24.14
N GLU A 132 -11.16 20.83 24.29
CA GLU A 132 -10.84 21.62 25.49
C GLU A 132 -11.80 22.81 25.64
N LYS A 133 -12.13 23.50 24.55
CA LYS A 133 -13.14 24.58 24.56
C LYS A 133 -14.53 24.06 24.95
N ALA A 134 -14.94 22.91 24.41
CA ALA A 134 -16.21 22.31 24.75
C ALA A 134 -16.27 21.92 26.24
N GLU A 135 -15.21 21.29 26.76
CA GLU A 135 -15.14 20.89 28.18
C GLU A 135 -15.15 22.11 29.12
N LYS A 136 -14.41 23.17 28.78
CA LYS A 136 -14.43 24.43 29.54
C LYS A 136 -15.82 25.06 29.54
N ALA A 137 -16.49 25.12 28.39
CA ALA A 137 -17.84 25.67 28.28
C ALA A 137 -18.87 24.85 29.08
N GLU A 138 -18.75 23.52 29.09
CA GLU A 138 -19.61 22.64 29.87
C GLU A 138 -19.39 22.83 31.38
N LYS A 139 -18.13 22.85 31.83
CA LYS A 139 -17.78 23.13 33.23
C LYS A 139 -18.32 24.48 33.69
N GLU A 140 -18.18 25.53 32.88
CA GLU A 140 -18.69 26.86 33.20
C GLU A 140 -20.23 26.88 33.30
N ARG A 141 -20.93 26.17 32.41
CA ARG A 141 -22.39 26.03 32.49
C ARG A 141 -22.83 25.31 33.76
N MET A 142 -22.17 24.20 34.09
CA MET A 142 -22.46 23.42 35.30
C MET A 142 -22.18 24.23 36.57
N GLU A 143 -21.11 25.03 36.60
CA GLU A 143 -20.79 25.90 37.72
C GLU A 143 -21.82 27.03 37.89
N LYS A 144 -22.18 27.70 36.79
CA LYS A 144 -23.25 28.71 36.79
C LYS A 144 -24.57 28.14 37.30
N GLU A 145 -24.97 26.97 36.81
CA GLU A 145 -26.20 26.31 37.25
C GLU A 145 -26.13 25.94 38.74
N ARG A 146 -24.98 25.46 39.23
CA ARG A 146 -24.79 25.15 40.65
C ARG A 146 -24.91 26.39 41.53
N ILE A 147 -24.35 27.52 41.10
CA ILE A 147 -24.46 28.80 41.81
C ILE A 147 -25.92 29.26 41.83
N GLU A 148 -26.61 29.21 40.70
CA GLU A 148 -28.01 29.61 40.59
C GLU A 148 -28.92 28.74 41.47
N ARG A 149 -28.75 27.41 41.44
CA ARG A 149 -29.50 26.49 42.31
C ARG A 149 -29.24 26.79 43.79
N LYS A 150 -27.99 27.09 44.17
CA LYS A 150 -27.63 27.44 45.54
C LYS A 150 -28.24 28.77 45.98
N GLN A 151 -28.31 29.76 45.10
CA GLN A 151 -28.97 31.04 45.37
C GLN A 151 -30.48 30.85 45.55
N LYS A 152 -31.14 30.13 44.64
CA LYS A 152 -32.57 29.79 44.74
C LYS A 152 -32.89 29.03 46.02
N GLN A 153 -32.03 28.09 46.42
CA GLN A 153 -32.21 27.34 47.66
C GLN A 153 -32.08 28.24 48.90
N LYS A 154 -31.09 29.13 48.93
CA LYS A 154 -30.92 30.08 50.04
C LYS A 154 -32.11 31.04 50.14
N GLU A 155 -32.57 31.57 49.02
CA GLU A 155 -33.72 32.47 48.98
C GLU A 155 -35.00 31.76 49.45
N ALA A 156 -35.21 30.50 49.02
CA ALA A 156 -36.33 29.70 49.48
C ALA A 156 -36.25 29.44 50.99
N GLN A 157 -35.07 29.07 51.51
CA GLN A 157 -34.87 28.88 52.95
C GLN A 157 -35.15 30.16 53.73
N GLU A 158 -34.62 31.29 53.29
CA GLU A 158 -34.83 32.58 53.93
C GLU A 158 -36.30 32.99 53.93
N ARG A 159 -37.04 32.77 52.83
CA ARG A 159 -38.49 32.99 52.79
C ARG A 159 -39.23 32.12 53.81
N THR A 160 -38.90 30.83 53.89
CA THR A 160 -39.55 29.93 54.86
C THR A 160 -39.21 30.30 56.31
N GLU A 161 -38.01 30.80 56.57
CA GLU A 161 -37.61 31.25 57.90
C GLU A 161 -38.34 32.53 58.29
N ARG A 162 -38.41 33.51 57.38
CA ARG A 162 -39.20 34.74 57.58
C ARG A 162 -40.68 34.43 57.85
N GLU A 163 -41.27 33.51 57.09
CA GLU A 163 -42.66 33.08 57.27
C GLU A 163 -42.88 32.40 58.64
N LYS A 164 -41.92 31.57 59.10
CA LYS A 164 -41.99 30.97 60.44
C LYS A 164 -41.93 32.02 61.55
N ILE A 165 -41.03 33.00 61.43
CA ILE A 165 -40.90 34.10 62.39
C ILE A 165 -42.18 34.94 62.42
N GLU A 166 -42.77 35.23 61.26
CA GLU A 166 -44.03 35.97 61.18
C GLU A 166 -45.19 35.19 61.80
N ARG A 167 -45.32 33.90 61.50
CA ARG A 167 -46.31 33.02 62.13
C ARG A 167 -46.14 32.96 63.64
N GLU A 168 -44.92 32.83 64.14
CA GLU A 168 -44.65 32.81 65.58
C GLU A 168 -45.05 34.13 66.25
N LYS A 169 -44.75 35.28 65.61
CA LYS A 169 -45.20 36.59 66.11
C LYS A 169 -46.72 36.71 66.13
N ALA A 170 -47.40 36.26 65.07
CA ALA A 170 -48.86 36.26 65.00
C ALA A 170 -49.49 35.38 66.08
N LEU A 171 -48.92 34.19 66.35
CA LEU A 171 -49.36 33.30 67.43
C LEU A 171 -49.18 33.96 68.80
N LYS A 172 -48.00 34.55 69.07
CA LYS A 172 -47.76 35.27 70.34
C LYS A 172 -48.72 36.44 70.53
N GLU A 173 -49.08 37.15 69.46
CA GLU A 173 -50.07 38.23 69.53
C GLU A 173 -51.49 37.70 69.79
N ALA A 174 -51.87 36.60 69.13
CA ALA A 174 -53.14 35.92 69.38
C ALA A 174 -53.25 35.44 70.83
N ASP A 175 -52.19 34.81 71.36
CA ASP A 175 -52.14 34.34 72.76
C ASP A 175 -52.27 35.50 73.75
N LYS A 176 -51.62 36.65 73.48
CA LYS A 176 -51.78 37.86 74.29
C LYS A 176 -53.22 38.37 74.28
N LYS A 177 -53.88 38.39 73.12
CA LYS A 177 -55.29 38.80 72.99
C LYS A 177 -56.22 37.85 73.75
N ILE A 178 -56.00 36.54 73.63
CA ILE A 178 -56.77 35.51 74.36
C ILE A 178 -56.57 35.67 75.87
N SER A 179 -55.33 35.83 76.32
CA SER A 179 -55.01 36.03 77.75
C SER A 179 -55.70 37.28 78.32
N LYS A 180 -55.65 38.39 77.57
CA LYS A 180 -56.36 39.63 77.95
C LYS A 180 -57.87 39.43 78.05
N TYR A 181 -58.48 38.79 77.06
CA TYR A 181 -59.91 38.48 77.06
C TYR A 181 -60.32 37.60 78.25
N LEU A 182 -59.52 36.58 78.55
CA LEU A 182 -59.75 35.70 79.70
C LEU A 182 -59.61 36.45 81.04
N ALA A 183 -58.65 37.37 81.15
CA ALA A 183 -58.48 38.22 82.32
C ALA A 183 -59.68 39.17 82.52
N GLU A 184 -60.16 39.80 81.45
CA GLU A 184 -61.36 40.65 81.46
C GLU A 184 -62.61 39.85 81.86
N LYS A 185 -62.82 38.65 81.30
CA LYS A 185 -63.94 37.77 81.70
C LYS A 185 -63.86 37.34 83.17
N LYS A 186 -62.66 37.04 83.66
CA LYS A 186 -62.43 36.75 85.09
C LYS A 186 -62.76 37.97 85.96
N ALA A 187 -62.35 39.17 85.56
CA ALA A 187 -62.70 40.40 86.28
C ALA A 187 -64.21 40.65 86.29
N GLU A 188 -64.90 40.50 85.15
CA GLU A 188 -66.36 40.61 85.05
C GLU A 188 -67.08 39.64 86.00
N THR A 189 -66.65 38.38 86.02
CA THR A 189 -67.24 37.36 86.91
C THR A 189 -66.98 37.66 88.38
N ASN A 190 -65.79 38.14 88.74
CA ASN A 190 -65.50 38.57 90.11
C ASN A 190 -66.36 39.76 90.55
N VAL A 191 -66.58 40.75 89.68
CA VAL A 191 -67.50 41.87 89.97
C VAL A 191 -68.94 41.38 90.16
N LYS A 192 -69.39 40.40 89.39
CA LYS A 192 -70.72 39.78 89.60
C LYS A 192 -70.81 39.03 90.93
N LYS A 193 -69.74 38.34 91.34
CA LYS A 193 -69.67 37.63 92.63
C LYS A 193 -69.68 38.58 93.83
N THR A 194 -69.03 39.74 93.75
CA THR A 194 -68.97 40.69 94.87
C THR A 194 -70.27 41.47 95.08
N LYS A 195 -71.13 41.59 94.06
CA LYS A 195 -72.48 42.14 94.22
C LYS A 195 -73.28 41.24 95.15
N ARG A 196 -73.75 41.76 96.28
CA ARG A 196 -74.62 41.03 97.20
C ARG A 196 -76.09 41.31 96.87
N ILE A 197 -76.89 40.26 96.81
CA ILE A 197 -78.33 40.32 96.58
C ILE A 197 -79.04 39.70 97.78
N ILE A 198 -80.02 40.40 98.32
CA ILE A 198 -80.82 39.92 99.45
C ILE A 198 -81.97 39.06 98.90
N CYS A 199 -82.13 37.84 99.41
CA CYS A 199 -83.27 36.99 99.06
C CYS A 199 -84.57 37.62 99.58
N PRO A 200 -85.59 37.84 98.74
CA PRO A 200 -86.84 38.48 99.17
C PRO A 200 -87.69 37.59 100.10
N ILE A 201 -87.44 36.27 100.11
CA ILE A 201 -88.22 35.31 100.90
C ILE A 201 -87.63 35.11 102.31
N CYS A 202 -86.32 34.90 102.41
CA CYS A 202 -85.67 34.59 103.69
C CYS A 202 -84.64 35.62 104.17
N GLY A 203 -84.41 36.70 103.42
CA GLY A 203 -83.48 37.78 103.78
C GLY A 203 -81.99 37.43 103.68
N SER A 204 -81.62 36.20 103.29
CA SER A 204 -80.20 35.80 103.19
C SER A 204 -79.47 36.56 102.08
N LEU A 205 -78.21 36.93 102.35
CA LEU A 205 -77.32 37.56 101.38
C LEU A 205 -76.70 36.49 100.47
N ASN A 206 -76.95 36.59 99.18
CA ASN A 206 -76.40 35.72 98.15
C ASN A 206 -75.51 36.53 97.20
N ASP A 207 -74.55 35.86 96.54
CA ASP A 207 -73.72 36.52 95.52
C ASP A 207 -74.52 36.76 94.24
N GLY A 208 -74.19 37.82 93.51
CA GLY A 208 -74.90 38.26 92.31
C GLY A 208 -74.83 37.31 91.12
N THR A 209 -74.16 36.17 91.28
CA THR A 209 -74.15 35.05 90.34
C THR A 209 -75.18 33.96 90.67
N HIS A 210 -75.79 33.98 91.86
CA HIS A 210 -76.78 32.98 92.27
C HIS A 210 -78.17 33.35 91.74
N ILE A 211 -78.72 32.48 90.91
CA ILE A 211 -80.12 32.56 90.44
C ILE A 211 -81.07 31.98 91.51
N ILE A 212 -80.55 31.10 92.38
CA ILE A 212 -81.30 30.38 93.42
C ILE A 212 -80.67 30.68 94.78
N CYS A 213 -81.52 30.93 95.78
CA CYS A 213 -81.12 31.18 97.16
C CYS A 213 -80.43 29.97 97.78
N SER A 214 -79.23 30.18 98.30
CA SER A 214 -78.44 29.14 98.98
C SER A 214 -79.10 28.62 100.26
N ASN A 215 -79.97 29.41 100.90
CA ASN A 215 -80.60 29.04 102.17
C ASN A 215 -81.98 28.40 102.00
N CYS A 216 -82.85 28.94 101.14
CA CYS A 216 -84.24 28.47 100.99
C CYS A 216 -84.55 27.88 99.61
N HIS A 217 -83.56 27.75 98.72
CA HIS A 217 -83.68 27.22 97.35
C HIS A 217 -84.72 27.91 96.45
N SER A 218 -85.23 29.07 96.87
CA SER A 218 -86.14 29.86 96.06
C SER A 218 -85.39 30.71 95.04
N ARG A 219 -86.03 30.99 93.91
CA ARG A 219 -85.44 31.81 92.85
C ARG A 219 -85.27 33.27 93.32
N ILE A 220 -84.06 33.82 93.19
CA ILE A 220 -83.69 35.19 93.61
C ILE A 220 -83.84 36.20 92.46
N MET A 221 -83.63 35.74 91.22
CA MET A 221 -83.85 36.48 89.97
C MET A 221 -84.77 35.74 89.02
#